data_AF-R7J8K6-F1
#
_entry.id   AF-R7J8K6-F1
#
_cell.length_a   1.000
_cell.length_b   1.000
_cell.length_c   1.000
_cell.angle_alpha   90.00
_cell.angle_beta   90.00
_cell.angle_gamma   90.00
#
_symmetry.space_group_name_H-M   'P 1'
#
loop_
_entity.id
_entity.type
_entity.pdbx_description
1 polymer ?
#
loop_
_entity_poly.entity_id
_entity_poly.type
_entity_poly.pdbx_seq_one_letter_code
_entity_poly.pdbx_strand_id
1 'polypeptide(L)'
;MSESNKINKIMQFLEKHIKRVGYIQAIKNLQYGLNIMNRGRQNFPGENFIQLDEDGDFGVKTYNCLLSLCKYASLELIFKNIKKAAITNAIFDTKNDNRINTKKMVDNINNDLNLTGEY
;
A
#
# COMPACT_ATOMS: atom_id res chain seq x y z
N MET A 1 -17.43 -10.11 -4.98
CA MET A 1 -16.05 -10.41 -5.38
C MET A 1 -15.38 -11.14 -4.23
N SER A 2 -14.78 -12.30 -4.45
CA SER A 2 -14.04 -13.02 -3.40
C SER A 2 -12.82 -12.23 -2.93
N GLU A 3 -12.34 -12.51 -1.73
CA GLU A 3 -11.14 -11.91 -1.17
C GLU A 3 -9.92 -12.21 -2.05
N SER A 4 -9.81 -13.43 -2.59
CA SER A 4 -8.75 -13.80 -3.53
C SER A 4 -8.77 -12.96 -4.81
N ASN A 5 -9.96 -12.64 -5.34
CA ASN A 5 -10.07 -11.76 -6.50
C ASN A 5 -9.68 -10.31 -6.16
N LYS A 6 -10.01 -9.83 -4.96
CA LYS A 6 -9.54 -8.52 -4.49
C LYS A 6 -8.01 -8.49 -4.36
N ILE A 7 -7.41 -9.50 -3.77
CA ILE A 7 -5.95 -9.63 -3.64
C ILE A 7 -5.30 -9.60 -5.02
N ASN A 8 -5.81 -10.36 -5.99
CA ASN A 8 -5.27 -10.35 -7.36
C ASN A 8 -5.30 -8.95 -7.98
N LYS A 9 -6.39 -8.20 -7.83
CA LYS A 9 -6.49 -6.81 -8.31
C LYS A 9 -5.51 -5.87 -7.59
N ILE A 10 -5.26 -6.11 -6.30
CA ILE A 10 -4.25 -5.36 -5.53
C ILE A 10 -2.83 -5.65 -6.02
N MET A 11 -2.51 -6.91 -6.30
CA MET A 11 -1.20 -7.27 -6.85
C MET A 11 -1.00 -6.70 -8.26
N GLN A 12 -2.05 -6.71 -9.10
CA GLN A 12 -2.03 -6.07 -10.42
C GLN A 12 -1.83 -4.55 -10.32
N PHE A 13 -2.52 -3.89 -9.39
CA PHE A 13 -2.35 -2.47 -9.11
C PHE A 13 -0.91 -2.12 -8.69
N LEU A 14 -0.25 -2.99 -7.93
CA LEU A 14 1.13 -2.81 -7.49
C LEU A 14 2.16 -3.07 -8.59
N GLU A 15 1.83 -3.80 -9.66
CA GLU A 15 2.81 -4.25 -10.65
C GLU A 15 3.58 -3.10 -11.31
N LYS A 16 2.88 -2.03 -11.71
CA LYS A 16 3.51 -0.83 -12.28
C LYS A 16 4.42 -0.13 -11.27
N HIS A 17 3.98 -0.07 -10.02
CA HIS A 17 4.75 0.53 -8.94
C HIS A 17 6.01 -0.27 -8.61
N ILE A 18 5.91 -1.61 -8.56
CA ILE A 18 7.05 -2.52 -8.39
C ILE A 18 8.11 -2.29 -9.48
N LYS A 19 7.69 -2.18 -10.74
CA LYS A 19 8.60 -1.91 -11.87
C LYS A 19 9.34 -0.57 -11.72
N ARG A 20 8.76 0.39 -10.99
CA ARG A 20 9.35 1.72 -10.82
C ARG A 20 10.24 1.85 -9.60
N VAL A 21 9.76 1.42 -8.43
CA VAL A 21 10.45 1.64 -7.15
C VAL A 21 11.20 0.39 -6.65
N GLY A 22 11.07 -0.72 -7.36
CA GLY A 22 11.59 -2.02 -6.93
C GLY A 22 10.64 -2.73 -5.97
N TYR A 23 10.80 -4.05 -5.88
CA TYR A 23 9.93 -4.93 -5.09
C TYR A 23 9.88 -4.52 -3.61
N ILE A 24 11.04 -4.41 -2.96
CA ILE A 24 11.13 -4.12 -1.52
C ILE A 24 10.39 -2.83 -1.17
N GLN A 25 10.66 -1.74 -1.88
CA GLN A 25 10.01 -0.45 -1.60
C GLN A 25 8.50 -0.50 -1.88
N ALA A 26 8.07 -1.19 -2.94
CA ALA A 26 6.65 -1.36 -3.22
C ALA A 26 5.93 -2.14 -2.12
N ILE A 27 6.56 -3.18 -1.56
CA ILE A 27 5.99 -3.94 -0.43
C ILE A 27 5.98 -3.11 0.85
N LYS A 28 7.01 -2.32 1.15
CA LYS A 28 6.98 -1.37 2.28
C LYS A 28 5.83 -0.37 2.18
N ASN A 29 5.60 0.16 0.98
CA ASN A 29 4.47 1.06 0.71
C ASN A 29 3.13 0.36 0.91
N LEU A 30 2.99 -0.90 0.48
CA LEU A 30 1.81 -1.71 0.76
C LEU A 30 1.63 -1.89 2.27
N GLN A 31 2.65 -2.41 2.97
CA GLN A 31 2.59 -2.71 4.41
C GLN A 31 2.22 -1.46 5.22
N TYR A 32 2.82 -0.31 4.90
CA TYR A 32 2.48 0.95 5.56
C TYR A 32 1.04 1.39 5.25
N GLY A 33 0.57 1.21 4.01
CA GLY A 33 -0.83 1.44 3.65
C GLY A 33 -1.81 0.58 4.45
N LEU A 34 -1.50 -0.70 4.65
CA LEU A 34 -2.30 -1.61 5.49
C LEU A 34 -2.26 -1.20 6.97
N ASN A 35 -1.09 -0.78 7.47
CA ASN A 35 -0.95 -0.26 8.84
C ASN A 35 -1.80 0.99 9.08
N ILE A 36 -1.86 1.93 8.12
CA ILE A 36 -2.74 3.10 8.18
C ILE A 36 -4.20 2.67 8.33
N MET A 37 -4.63 1.68 7.54
CA MET A 37 -6.00 1.16 7.60
C MET A 37 -6.29 0.46 8.93
N ASN A 38 -5.36 -0.36 9.42
CA ASN A 38 -5.50 -1.09 10.68
C ASN A 38 -5.53 -0.15 11.89
N ARG A 39 -4.76 0.95 11.91
CA ARG A 39 -4.83 1.94 12.99
C ARG A 39 -6.19 2.61 13.09
N GLY A 40 -6.85 2.86 11.95
CA GLY A 40 -8.23 3.34 11.92
C GLY A 40 -9.24 2.36 12.53
N ARG A 41 -8.85 1.09 12.72
CA ARG A 41 -9.70 0.02 13.27
C ARG A 41 -9.45 -0.31 14.73
N GLN A 42 -8.47 0.30 15.40
CA GLN A 42 -8.14 0.01 16.80
C GLN A 42 -9.31 0.17 17.78
N ASN A 43 -10.35 0.92 17.38
CA ASN A 43 -11.55 1.15 18.20
C ASN A 43 -12.73 0.20 17.88
N PHE A 44 -12.57 -0.76 16.97
CA PHE A 44 -13.63 -1.71 16.60
C PHE A 44 -13.43 -3.05 17.32
N PRO A 45 -14.26 -3.38 18.32
CA PRO A 45 -14.13 -4.61 19.08
C PRO A 45 -14.44 -5.83 18.18
N GLY A 46 -13.51 -6.80 18.15
CA GLY A 46 -13.65 -8.06 17.42
C GLY A 46 -12.68 -8.23 16.24
N GLU A 47 -11.91 -7.22 15.87
CA GLU A 47 -10.93 -7.32 14.79
C GLU A 47 -9.49 -7.44 15.30
N ASN A 48 -8.79 -8.48 14.86
CA ASN A 48 -7.38 -8.68 15.14
C ASN A 48 -6.54 -7.63 14.38
N PHE A 49 -6.17 -6.56 15.08
CA PHE A 49 -5.16 -5.62 14.62
C PHE A 49 -3.83 -6.36 14.43
N ILE A 50 -3.29 -6.34 13.20
CA ILE A 50 -1.95 -6.85 12.89
C ILE A 50 -1.11 -5.65 12.46
N GLN A 51 -0.17 -5.22 13.31
CA GLN A 51 0.85 -4.28 12.91
C GLN A 51 1.91 -5.02 12.09
N LEU A 52 2.22 -4.51 10.91
CA LEU A 52 3.28 -5.01 10.04
C LEU A 52 4.58 -4.24 10.31
N ASP A 53 5.71 -4.94 10.18
CA ASP A 53 7.05 -4.41 10.47
C ASP A 53 7.61 -3.49 9.37
N GLU A 54 6.91 -3.35 8.24
CA GLU A 54 7.31 -2.50 7.09
C GLU A 54 8.73 -2.84 6.55
N ASP A 55 9.06 -4.13 6.56
CA ASP A 55 10.36 -4.69 6.18
C ASP A 55 10.51 -4.90 4.66
N GLY A 56 9.42 -4.85 3.91
CA GLY A 56 9.40 -5.12 2.47
C GLY A 56 9.31 -6.61 2.12
N ASP A 57 9.07 -7.49 3.09
CA ASP A 57 8.78 -8.90 2.85
C ASP A 57 7.27 -9.15 2.70
N PHE A 58 6.87 -9.75 1.58
CA PHE A 58 5.49 -10.18 1.39
C PHE A 58 5.28 -11.58 2.00
N GLY A 59 5.45 -11.67 3.32
CA GLY A 59 5.29 -12.90 4.07
C GLY A 59 3.84 -13.18 4.48
N VAL A 60 3.67 -14.26 5.24
CA VAL A 60 2.37 -14.73 5.75
C VAL A 60 1.62 -13.64 6.53
N LYS A 61 2.33 -12.82 7.33
CA LYS A 61 1.72 -11.72 8.09
C LYS A 61 1.10 -10.65 7.18
N THR A 62 1.84 -10.20 6.16
CA THR A 62 1.38 -9.21 5.19
C THR A 62 0.19 -9.76 4.38
N TYR A 63 0.27 -11.02 3.94
CA TYR A 63 -0.83 -11.67 3.24
C TYR A 63 -2.09 -11.76 4.11
N ASN A 64 -1.98 -12.23 5.36
CA ASN A 64 -3.12 -12.36 6.27
C ASN A 64 -3.75 -11.00 6.61
N CYS A 65 -2.92 -9.96 6.78
CA CYS A 65 -3.40 -8.59 6.96
C CYS A 65 -4.22 -8.12 5.75
N LEU A 66 -3.70 -8.35 4.54
CA LEU A 66 -4.39 -7.99 3.30
C LEU A 66 -5.70 -8.76 3.12
N LEU A 67 -5.67 -10.08 3.39
CA LEU A 67 -6.85 -10.95 3.34
C LEU A 67 -7.93 -10.48 4.31
N SER A 68 -7.55 -10.15 5.55
CA SER A 68 -8.47 -9.59 6.54
C SER A 68 -9.11 -8.29 6.07
N LEU A 69 -8.31 -7.35 5.55
CA LEU A 69 -8.82 -6.08 5.03
C LEU A 69 -9.74 -6.28 3.81
N CYS A 70 -9.46 -7.26 2.95
CA CYS A 70 -10.31 -7.58 1.80
C CYS A 70 -11.73 -8.03 2.18
N LYS A 71 -11.95 -8.58 3.38
CA LYS A 71 -13.29 -8.97 3.86
C LYS A 71 -14.22 -7.76 4.06
N TYR A 72 -13.65 -6.61 4.42
CA TYR A 72 -14.45 -5.46 4.90
C TYR A 72 -14.22 -4.16 4.12
N ALA A 73 -13.06 -3.99 3.48
CA ALA A 73 -12.74 -2.78 2.72
C ALA A 73 -13.06 -2.92 1.22
N SER A 74 -13.44 -1.80 0.61
CA SER A 74 -13.47 -1.68 -0.85
C SER A 74 -12.05 -1.63 -1.41
N LEU A 75 -11.89 -2.05 -2.68
CA LEU A 75 -10.60 -1.95 -3.37
C LEU A 75 -10.12 -0.50 -3.47
N GLU A 76 -11.04 0.43 -3.74
CA GLU A 76 -10.74 1.86 -3.79
C GLU A 76 -10.12 2.36 -2.48
N LEU A 77 -10.67 1.96 -1.33
CA LEU A 77 -10.13 2.35 -0.03
C LEU A 77 -8.72 1.78 0.18
N ILE A 78 -8.48 0.53 -0.23
CA ILE A 78 -7.17 -0.11 -0.14
C ILE A 78 -6.16 0.64 -1.04
N PHE A 79 -6.49 0.87 -2.30
CA PHE A 79 -5.63 1.57 -3.26
C PHE A 79 -5.31 2.99 -2.81
N LYS A 80 -6.29 3.73 -2.29
CA LYS A 80 -6.10 5.06 -1.74
C LYS A 80 -5.06 5.07 -0.60
N ASN A 81 -5.10 4.07 0.28
CA ASN A 81 -4.16 4.00 1.40
C ASN A 81 -2.77 3.52 0.97
N ILE A 82 -2.66 2.59 0.02
CA ILE A 82 -1.37 2.21 -0.59
C ILE A 82 -0.73 3.42 -1.27
N LYS A 83 -1.50 4.20 -2.04
CA LYS A 83 -1.02 5.42 -2.69
C LYS A 83 -0.55 6.45 -1.67
N LYS A 84 -1.35 6.70 -0.63
CA LYS A 84 -0.99 7.60 0.47
C LYS A 84 0.33 7.19 1.12
N ALA A 85 0.48 5.90 1.42
CA ALA A 85 1.72 5.36 1.99
C ALA A 85 2.92 5.53 1.05
N ALA A 86 2.77 5.25 -0.24
CA ALA A 86 3.83 5.44 -1.23
C ALA A 86 4.30 6.89 -1.31
N ILE A 87 3.38 7.86 -1.33
CA ILE A 87 3.69 9.29 -1.34
C ILE A 87 4.41 9.69 -0.05
N THR A 88 3.89 9.26 1.11
CA THR A 88 4.49 9.56 2.40
C THR A 88 5.92 9.02 2.49
N ASN A 89 6.14 7.75 2.14
CA ASN A 89 7.47 7.15 2.16
C ASN A 89 8.41 7.87 1.20
N ALA A 90 7.96 8.19 -0.02
CA ALA A 90 8.77 8.96 -0.96
C ALA A 90 9.19 10.31 -0.39
N ILE A 91 8.29 11.05 0.28
CA ILE A 91 8.63 12.33 0.92
C ILE A 91 9.60 12.12 2.08
N PHE A 92 9.34 11.14 2.96
CA PHE A 92 10.17 10.89 4.14
C PHE A 92 11.57 10.39 3.81
N ASP A 93 11.71 9.56 2.78
CA ASP A 93 12.97 8.99 2.34
C ASP A 93 13.87 10.05 1.68
N THR A 94 13.28 11.07 1.06
CA THR A 94 14.03 12.07 0.28
C THR A 94 14.07 13.46 0.90
N LYS A 95 13.33 13.73 1.98
CA LYS A 95 13.24 15.07 2.61
C LYS A 95 14.59 15.71 2.97
N ASN A 96 15.62 14.88 3.19
CA ASN A 96 16.95 15.33 3.58
C ASN A 96 17.99 15.23 2.45
N ASP A 97 17.62 14.77 1.25
CA ASP A 97 18.53 14.66 0.11
C ASP A 97 18.12 15.60 -1.03
N ASN A 98 18.76 16.77 -1.07
CA ASN A 98 18.52 17.81 -2.07
C ASN A 98 18.91 17.41 -3.49
N ARG A 99 19.60 16.27 -3.68
CA ARG A 99 19.93 15.74 -5.01
C ARG A 99 18.75 14.99 -5.63
N ILE A 100 17.77 14.61 -4.82
CA ILE A 100 16.61 13.84 -5.25
C ILE A 100 15.44 14.78 -5.52
N ASN A 101 14.85 14.67 -6.71
CA ASN A 101 13.63 15.41 -7.05
C ASN A 101 12.39 14.71 -6.49
N THR A 102 12.09 14.98 -5.21
CA THR A 102 10.92 14.44 -4.50
C THR A 102 9.61 14.69 -5.24
N LYS A 103 9.44 15.88 -5.83
CA LYS A 103 8.23 16.23 -6.58
C LYS A 103 8.03 15.29 -7.77
N LYS A 104 9.07 15.06 -8.56
CA LYS A 104 9.03 14.12 -9.70
C LYS A 104 8.70 12.70 -9.25
N MET A 105 9.21 12.26 -8.09
CA MET A 105 8.85 10.95 -7.53
C MET A 105 7.36 10.87 -7.15
N VAL A 106 6.82 11.90 -6.50
CA VAL A 106 5.40 11.98 -6.15
C VAL A 106 4.52 11.99 -7.40
N ASP A 107 4.90 12.73 -8.43
CA ASP A 107 4.18 12.77 -9.71
C ASP A 107 4.17 11.39 -10.39
N ASN A 108 5.31 10.68 -10.37
CA ASN A 108 5.39 9.31 -10.88
C ASN A 108 4.48 8.35 -10.11
N ILE A 109 4.45 8.43 -8.78
CA ILE A 109 3.55 7.62 -7.94
C ILE A 109 2.10 7.92 -8.26
N ASN A 110 1.74 9.19 -8.47
CA ASN A 110 0.38 9.58 -8.84
C ASN A 110 -0.07 8.97 -10.17
N ASN A 111 0.85 8.86 -11.13
CA ASN A 111 0.61 8.24 -12.43
C ASN A 111 0.52 6.72 -12.36
N ASP A 112 1.39 6.06 -11.59
CA ASP A 112 1.42 4.59 -11.47
C ASP A 112 0.24 4.06 -10.65
N LEU A 113 -0.05 4.75 -9.54
CA LEU A 113 -1.12 4.43 -8.62
C LEU A 113 -2.34 5.33 -8.90
N ASN A 114 -2.71 5.46 -10.17
CA ASN A 114 -3.89 6.21 -10.54
C ASN A 114 -5.16 5.40 -10.25
N LEU A 115 -6.17 6.07 -9.67
CA LEU A 115 -7.43 5.45 -9.26
C LEU A 115 -8.46 5.39 -10.39
N THR A 116 -8.16 6.01 -11.54
CA THR A 116 -9.07 6.11 -12.68
C THR A 116 -8.87 4.92 -13.63
N GLY A 117 -9.72 3.90 -13.53
CA GLY A 117 -9.92 2.91 -14.58
C GLY A 117 -9.98 1.46 -14.09
N GLU A 118 -11.19 0.91 -14.13
CA GLU A 118 -11.57 -0.52 -14.16
C GLU A 118 -10.53 -1.51 -13.63
N TYR A 119 -10.59 -1.76 -12.32
CA TYR A 119 -9.93 -2.91 -11.68
C TYR A 119 -10.79 -4.15 -11.83
#